data_AF-A0A834PQN9-F1
#
_entry.id   AF-A0A834PQN9-F1
#
_cell.length_a   1.000
_cell.length_b   1.000
_cell.length_c   1.000
_cell.angle_alpha   90.00
_cell.angle_beta   90.00
_cell.angle_gamma   90.00
#
_symmetry.space_group_name_H-M   'P 1'
#
loop_
_entity.id
_entity.type
_entity.pdbx_description
1 polymer ?
#
loop_
_entity_poly.entity_id
_entity_poly.type
_entity_poly.pdbx_seq_one_letter_code
_entity_poly.pdbx_strand_id
1 'polypeptide(L)'
;MEEKKEKRVMEKEMMLEEEELEEEMEVEEEMEEVEEEEMEVEVVEKMEMEEEEMEVKEENEEQEQQKERALQPKKQRLVFTDLQRRTLIAIFKENKRPSKEMQVTISQQLGLELNTVSNFFMNARRRCMNRWAEEPGAAPGGPAGAAATFSKA
;
A
#
# COMPACT_ATOMS: atom_id res chain seq x y z
N MET A 1 -42.74 66.46 -47.28
CA MET A 1 -43.36 65.21 -46.76
C MET A 1 -42.50 63.99 -47.07
N GLU A 2 -41.80 63.96 -48.20
CA GLU A 2 -40.85 62.89 -48.58
C GLU A 2 -39.68 62.71 -47.62
N GLU A 3 -38.94 63.77 -47.26
CA GLU A 3 -37.77 63.65 -46.36
C GLU A 3 -38.11 63.05 -44.98
N LYS A 4 -39.31 63.33 -44.46
CA LYS A 4 -39.75 62.76 -43.17
C LYS A 4 -40.11 61.27 -43.29
N LYS A 5 -40.50 60.83 -44.49
CA LYS A 5 -40.79 59.44 -44.80
C LYS A 5 -39.48 58.68 -45.02
N GLU A 6 -38.51 59.27 -45.72
CA GLU A 6 -37.16 58.72 -45.87
C GLU A 6 -36.44 58.60 -44.53
N LYS A 7 -36.51 59.62 -43.66
CA LYS A 7 -35.91 59.55 -42.32
C LYS A 7 -36.50 58.40 -41.49
N ARG A 8 -37.80 58.14 -41.59
CA ARG A 8 -38.45 57.01 -40.92
C ARG A 8 -38.10 55.65 -41.51
N VAL A 9 -37.79 55.60 -42.80
CA VAL A 9 -37.34 54.36 -43.46
C VAL A 9 -35.92 54.06 -43.01
N MET A 10 -35.02 55.04 -43.04
CA MET A 10 -33.64 54.89 -42.58
C MET A 10 -33.55 54.57 -41.08
N GLU A 11 -34.39 55.20 -40.25
CA GLU A 11 -34.48 54.88 -38.81
C GLU A 11 -35.02 53.46 -38.56
N LYS A 12 -35.89 52.95 -39.43
CA LYS A 12 -36.39 51.58 -39.35
C LYS A 12 -35.38 50.56 -39.89
N GLU A 13 -34.60 50.91 -40.91
CA GLU A 13 -33.50 50.08 -41.42
C GLU A 13 -32.39 49.95 -40.37
N MET A 14 -32.00 51.04 -39.69
CA MET A 14 -31.01 50.97 -38.62
C MET A 14 -31.46 50.12 -37.43
N MET A 15 -32.74 50.19 -37.03
CA MET A 15 -33.25 49.32 -35.96
C MET A 15 -33.29 47.84 -36.35
N LEU A 16 -33.57 47.53 -37.61
CA LEU A 16 -33.54 46.14 -38.09
C LEU A 16 -32.10 45.62 -38.17
N GLU A 17 -31.15 46.45 -38.56
CA GLU A 17 -29.72 46.09 -38.58
C GLU A 17 -29.15 45.91 -37.15
N GLU A 18 -29.65 46.69 -36.18
CA GLU A 18 -29.31 46.53 -34.75
C GLU A 18 -29.92 45.24 -34.16
N GLU A 19 -31.16 44.90 -34.53
CA GLU A 19 -31.83 43.65 -34.14
C GLU A 19 -31.15 42.41 -34.76
N GLU A 20 -30.73 42.48 -36.03
CA GLU A 20 -29.94 41.40 -36.67
C GLU A 20 -28.55 41.22 -36.03
N LEU A 21 -27.89 42.31 -35.62
CA LEU A 21 -26.62 42.26 -34.90
C LEU A 21 -26.75 41.68 -33.49
N GLU A 22 -27.83 41.99 -32.78
CA GLU A 22 -28.13 41.38 -31.47
C GLU A 22 -28.37 39.87 -31.61
N GLU A 23 -29.13 39.43 -32.63
CA GLU A 23 -29.33 38.00 -32.91
C GLU A 23 -28.02 37.29 -33.29
N GLU A 24 -27.13 37.92 -34.07
CA GLU A 24 -25.81 37.35 -34.39
C GLU A 24 -24.92 37.21 -33.14
N MET A 25 -24.93 38.20 -32.24
CA MET A 25 -24.18 38.13 -30.98
C MET A 25 -24.71 37.05 -30.02
N GLU A 26 -26.03 36.88 -29.92
CA GLU A 26 -26.63 35.82 -29.09
C GLU A 26 -26.26 34.42 -29.59
N VAL A 27 -26.19 34.20 -30.91
CA VAL A 27 -25.79 32.91 -31.49
C VAL A 27 -24.29 32.64 -31.31
N GLU A 28 -23.44 33.67 -31.36
CA GLU A 28 -22.01 33.51 -31.04
C GLU A 28 -21.80 33.15 -29.56
N GLU A 29 -22.53 33.79 -28.63
CA GLU A 29 -22.47 33.46 -27.19
C GLU A 29 -22.96 32.01 -26.93
N GLU A 30 -24.08 31.58 -27.54
CA GLU A 30 -24.55 30.19 -27.41
C GLU A 30 -23.54 29.17 -27.96
N MET A 31 -22.85 29.50 -29.06
CA MET A 31 -21.83 28.61 -29.63
C MET A 31 -20.60 28.50 -28.73
N GLU A 32 -20.19 29.61 -28.10
CA GLU A 32 -19.07 29.63 -27.13
C GLU A 32 -19.41 28.83 -25.87
N GLU A 33 -20.64 28.93 -25.35
CA GLU A 33 -21.11 28.12 -24.21
C GLU A 33 -21.10 26.62 -24.53
N VAL A 34 -21.51 26.22 -25.74
CA VAL A 34 -21.49 24.82 -26.19
C VAL A 34 -20.05 24.29 -26.31
N GLU A 35 -19.11 25.10 -26.82
CA GLU A 35 -17.70 24.71 -26.88
C GLU A 35 -17.07 24.58 -25.48
N GLU A 36 -17.48 25.42 -24.52
CA GLU A 36 -17.04 25.31 -23.11
C GLU A 36 -17.60 24.04 -22.46
N GLU A 37 -18.89 23.73 -22.61
CA GLU A 37 -19.48 22.48 -22.10
C GLU A 37 -18.83 21.24 -22.74
N GLU A 38 -18.54 21.24 -24.04
CA GLU A 38 -17.83 20.12 -24.69
C GLU A 38 -16.42 19.93 -24.12
N MET A 39 -15.68 21.02 -23.86
CA MET A 39 -14.35 20.95 -23.26
C MET A 39 -14.42 20.46 -21.81
N GLU A 40 -15.44 20.84 -21.03
CA GLU A 40 -15.65 20.32 -19.68
C GLU A 40 -15.92 18.81 -19.68
N VAL A 41 -16.76 18.31 -20.60
CA VAL A 41 -17.06 16.87 -20.72
C VAL A 41 -15.80 16.08 -21.07
N GLU A 42 -14.98 16.56 -22.02
CA GLU A 42 -13.70 15.91 -22.35
C GLU A 42 -12.72 15.86 -21.16
N VAL A 43 -12.68 16.92 -20.34
CA VAL A 43 -11.82 16.98 -19.15
C VAL A 43 -12.27 15.98 -18.08
N VAL A 44 -13.57 15.84 -17.87
CA VAL A 44 -14.13 14.86 -16.93
C VAL A 44 -13.84 13.43 -17.40
N GLU A 45 -14.09 13.12 -18.67
CA GLU A 45 -13.84 11.79 -19.24
C GLU A 45 -12.34 11.42 -19.17
N LYS A 46 -11.46 12.40 -19.38
CA LYS A 46 -10.01 12.21 -19.24
C LYS A 46 -9.58 11.93 -17.80
N MET A 47 -10.18 12.62 -16.81
CA MET A 47 -9.89 12.35 -15.40
C MET A 47 -10.38 10.94 -14.99
N GLU A 48 -11.55 10.51 -15.46
CA GLU A 48 -12.06 9.16 -15.20
C GLU A 48 -11.16 8.07 -15.80
N MET A 49 -10.67 8.27 -17.03
CA MET A 49 -9.71 7.34 -17.65
C MET A 49 -8.36 7.30 -16.92
N GLU A 50 -7.84 8.44 -16.45
CA GLU A 50 -6.61 8.49 -15.65
C GLU A 50 -6.76 7.82 -14.28
N GLU A 51 -7.94 7.91 -13.65
CA GLU A 51 -8.26 7.23 -12.40
C GLU A 51 -8.29 5.70 -12.59
N GLU A 52 -8.97 5.20 -13.64
CA GLU A 52 -8.99 3.77 -13.96
C GLU A 52 -7.58 3.23 -14.28
N GLU A 53 -6.74 3.98 -14.99
CA GLU A 53 -5.36 3.55 -15.28
C GLU A 53 -4.52 3.46 -14.00
N MET A 54 -4.73 4.38 -13.05
CA MET A 54 -4.05 4.36 -11.75
C MET A 54 -4.45 3.14 -10.91
N GLU A 55 -5.74 2.82 -10.85
CA GLU A 55 -6.25 1.65 -10.12
C GLU A 55 -5.71 0.33 -10.70
N VAL A 56 -5.72 0.18 -12.03
CA VAL A 56 -5.19 -1.02 -12.71
C VAL A 56 -3.69 -1.19 -12.47
N LYS A 57 -2.94 -0.09 -12.41
CA LYS A 57 -1.51 -0.12 -12.13
C LYS A 57 -1.22 -0.54 -10.69
N GLU A 58 -1.99 -0.03 -9.72
CA GLU A 58 -1.86 -0.43 -8.32
C GLU A 58 -2.16 -1.93 -8.14
N GLU A 59 -3.24 -2.44 -8.76
CA GLU A 59 -3.59 -3.86 -8.67
C GLU A 59 -2.50 -4.77 -9.30
N ASN A 60 -1.88 -4.34 -10.40
CA ASN A 60 -0.81 -5.08 -11.06
C ASN A 60 0.48 -5.10 -10.21
N GLU A 61 0.84 -3.98 -9.59
CA GLU A 61 1.98 -3.88 -8.66
C GLU A 61 1.79 -4.77 -7.41
N GLU A 62 0.56 -4.86 -6.89
CA GLU A 62 0.23 -5.75 -5.76
C GLU A 62 0.32 -7.24 -6.16
N GLN A 63 -0.15 -7.60 -7.35
CA GLN A 63 -0.06 -8.99 -7.86
C GLN A 63 1.38 -9.43 -8.12
N GLU A 64 2.24 -8.55 -8.68
CA GLU A 64 3.66 -8.86 -8.88
C GLU A 64 4.40 -9.10 -7.55
N GLN A 65 4.14 -8.28 -6.53
CA GLN A 65 4.74 -8.46 -5.20
C GLN A 65 4.35 -9.79 -4.53
N GLN A 66 3.10 -10.23 -4.71
CA GLN A 66 2.66 -11.52 -4.19
C GLN A 66 3.31 -12.70 -4.92
N LYS A 67 3.49 -12.59 -6.25
CA LYS A 67 4.10 -13.65 -7.07
C LYS A 67 5.59 -13.81 -6.79
N GLU A 68 6.32 -12.72 -6.53
CA GLU A 68 7.73 -12.77 -6.15
C GLU A 68 7.95 -13.51 -4.82
N ARG A 69 7.04 -13.31 -3.84
CA ARG A 69 7.08 -14.03 -2.56
C ARG A 69 6.80 -15.54 -2.70
N ALA A 70 5.96 -15.94 -3.66
CA ALA A 70 5.58 -17.33 -3.86
C ALA A 70 6.64 -18.17 -4.59
N LEU A 71 7.51 -17.54 -5.38
CA LEU A 71 8.56 -18.21 -6.16
C LEU A 71 9.88 -18.37 -5.41
N GLN A 72 10.01 -17.86 -4.17
CA GLN A 72 11.26 -18.04 -3.43
C GLN A 72 11.46 -19.54 -3.08
N PRO A 73 12.52 -20.20 -3.58
CA PRO A 73 12.85 -21.55 -3.16
C PRO A 73 13.00 -21.57 -1.64
N LYS A 74 12.32 -22.51 -0.97
CA LYS A 74 12.30 -22.63 0.50
C LYS A 74 13.73 -22.55 1.04
N LYS A 75 14.06 -21.41 1.67
CA LYS A 75 15.38 -21.16 2.25
C LYS A 75 15.74 -22.37 3.11
N GLN A 76 16.84 -23.04 2.77
CA GLN A 76 17.34 -24.16 3.56
C GLN A 76 17.36 -23.73 5.03
N ARG A 77 16.75 -24.56 5.89
CA ARG A 77 16.58 -24.19 7.29
C ARG A 77 17.96 -23.94 7.88
N LEU A 78 18.20 -22.71 8.33
CA LEU A 78 19.42 -22.37 9.03
C LEU A 78 19.52 -23.20 10.31
N VAL A 79 20.59 -23.98 10.43
CA VAL A 79 20.89 -24.76 11.62
C VAL A 79 22.06 -24.09 12.33
N PHE A 80 21.86 -23.74 13.60
CA PHE A 80 22.93 -23.20 14.42
C PHE A 80 24.05 -24.20 14.61
N THR A 81 25.29 -23.71 14.61
CA THR A 81 26.44 -24.49 15.06
C THR A 81 26.32 -24.81 16.55
N ASP A 82 27.08 -25.81 17.02
CA ASP A 82 27.07 -26.18 18.43
C ASP A 82 27.53 -25.04 19.34
N LEU A 83 28.53 -24.27 18.89
CA LEU A 83 29.01 -23.09 19.60
C LEU A 83 27.92 -22.02 19.72
N GLN A 84 27.29 -21.66 18.60
CA GLN A 84 26.20 -20.68 18.58
C GLN A 84 25.06 -21.09 19.52
N ARG A 85 24.64 -22.36 19.45
CA ARG A 85 23.57 -22.88 20.31
C ARG A 85 23.94 -22.80 21.79
N ARG A 86 25.14 -23.24 22.17
CA ARG A 86 25.59 -23.22 23.58
C ARG A 86 25.66 -21.80 24.13
N THR A 87 26.24 -20.88 23.37
CA THR A 87 26.36 -19.46 23.77
C THR A 87 24.99 -18.81 23.91
N LEU A 88 24.09 -18.99 22.95
CA LEU A 88 22.73 -18.45 23.00
C LEU A 88 21.93 -18.98 24.21
N ILE A 89 22.07 -20.27 24.55
CA ILE A 89 21.43 -20.86 25.73
C ILE A 89 22.02 -20.29 27.02
N ALA A 90 23.34 -20.15 27.12
CA ALA A 90 24.02 -19.60 28.30
C ALA A 90 23.54 -18.17 28.59
N ILE A 91 23.57 -17.31 27.57
CA ILE A 91 23.06 -15.94 27.67
C ILE A 91 21.58 -15.93 28.05
N PHE A 92 20.77 -16.81 27.47
CA PHE A 92 19.35 -16.86 27.81
C PHE A 92 19.08 -17.35 29.24
N LYS A 93 19.99 -18.11 29.85
CA LYS A 93 19.90 -18.47 31.27
C LYS A 93 20.18 -17.27 32.15
N GLU A 94 21.19 -16.48 31.81
CA GLU A 94 21.62 -15.29 32.55
C GLU A 94 20.64 -14.11 32.37
N ASN A 95 20.20 -13.86 31.13
CA ASN A 95 19.30 -12.78 30.78
C ASN A 95 18.21 -13.25 29.80
N LYS A 96 16.96 -13.31 30.29
CA LYS A 96 15.79 -13.73 29.49
C LYS A 96 15.36 -12.70 28.43
N ARG A 97 15.77 -11.45 28.58
CA ARG A 97 15.37 -10.31 27.73
C ARG A 97 16.61 -9.45 27.43
N PRO A 98 17.57 -9.96 26.65
CA PRO A 98 18.73 -9.16 26.25
C PRO A 98 18.27 -7.90 25.51
N SER A 99 18.86 -6.75 25.83
CA SER A 99 18.55 -5.46 25.20
C SER A 99 18.88 -5.48 23.71
N LYS A 100 18.38 -4.50 22.94
CA LYS A 100 18.67 -4.40 21.50
C LYS A 100 20.18 -4.33 21.24
N GLU A 101 20.90 -3.54 22.01
CA GLU A 101 22.36 -3.41 21.94
C GLU A 101 23.05 -4.74 22.23
N MET A 102 22.62 -5.45 23.28
CA MET A 102 23.18 -6.76 23.60
C MET A 102 22.90 -7.78 22.49
N GLN A 103 21.72 -7.77 21.88
CA GLN A 103 21.42 -8.63 20.73
C GLN A 103 22.31 -8.33 19.52
N VAL A 104 22.66 -7.05 19.28
CA VAL A 104 23.63 -6.65 18.24
C VAL A 104 25.02 -7.21 18.55
N THR A 105 25.49 -7.08 19.80
CA THR A 105 26.79 -7.63 20.20
C THR A 105 26.84 -9.15 20.02
N ILE A 106 25.77 -9.85 20.41
CA ILE A 106 25.66 -11.31 20.26
C ILE A 106 25.66 -11.71 18.77
N SER A 107 24.95 -10.95 17.92
CA SER A 107 24.87 -11.25 16.49
C SER A 107 26.24 -11.11 15.82
N GLN A 108 27.01 -10.08 16.19
CA GLN A 108 28.37 -9.89 15.71
C GLN A 108 29.32 -10.99 16.21
N GLN A 109 29.30 -11.31 17.50
CA GLN A 109 30.18 -12.35 18.08
C GLN A 109 29.93 -13.75 17.53
N LEU A 110 28.67 -14.06 17.18
CA LEU A 110 28.27 -15.36 16.67
C LEU A 110 28.21 -15.45 15.14
N GLY A 111 28.45 -14.33 14.44
CA GLY A 111 28.30 -14.25 12.97
C GLY A 111 26.86 -14.54 12.52
N LEU A 112 25.87 -14.12 13.31
CA LEU A 112 24.45 -14.32 13.02
C LEU A 112 23.80 -12.99 12.66
N GLU A 113 22.72 -13.05 11.89
CA GLU A 113 21.88 -11.87 11.65
C GLU A 113 21.16 -11.45 12.94
N LEU A 114 21.01 -10.14 13.15
CA LEU A 114 20.29 -9.59 14.31
C LEU A 114 18.87 -10.14 14.41
N ASN A 115 18.17 -10.25 13.28
CA ASN A 115 16.83 -10.83 13.23
C ASN A 115 16.83 -12.29 13.71
N THR A 116 17.83 -13.09 13.33
CA THR A 116 17.96 -14.50 13.75
C THR A 116 18.16 -14.61 15.27
N VAL A 117 19.01 -13.76 15.85
CA VAL A 117 19.25 -13.70 17.29
C VAL A 117 17.99 -13.27 18.05
N SER A 118 17.30 -12.24 17.56
CA SER A 118 16.04 -11.77 18.15
C SER A 118 14.97 -12.86 18.17
N ASN A 119 14.82 -13.57 17.04
CA ASN A 119 13.88 -14.69 16.91
C ASN A 119 14.20 -15.83 17.88
N PHE A 120 15.47 -16.16 18.07
CA PHE A 120 15.88 -17.16 19.06
C PHE A 120 15.38 -16.80 20.46
N PHE A 121 15.64 -15.59 20.97
CA PHE A 121 15.25 -15.21 22.33
C PHE A 121 13.74 -15.09 22.50
N MET A 122 13.01 -14.60 21.48
CA MET A 122 11.55 -14.63 21.47
C MET A 122 10.99 -16.06 21.57
N ASN A 123 11.56 -16.97 20.78
CA ASN A 123 11.15 -18.36 20.73
C ASN A 123 11.50 -19.10 22.03
N ALA A 124 12.71 -18.90 22.54
CA ALA A 124 13.19 -19.48 23.78
C ALA A 124 12.33 -19.04 24.97
N ARG A 125 11.93 -17.76 25.02
CA ARG A 125 10.99 -17.23 26.03
C ARG A 125 9.61 -17.87 25.96
N ARG A 126 9.03 -18.00 24.77
CA ARG A 126 7.73 -18.68 24.60
C ARG A 126 7.79 -20.15 25.03
N ARG A 127 8.92 -20.82 24.76
CA ARG A 127 9.10 -22.25 25.08
C ARG A 127 9.50 -22.51 26.53
N CYS A 128 10.06 -21.53 27.24
CA CYS A 128 10.49 -21.72 28.64
C CYS A 128 9.35 -21.58 29.65
N MET A 129 8.21 -21.00 29.26
CA MET A 129 7.09 -20.72 30.16
C MET A 129 6.46 -21.98 30.79
N ASN A 130 6.70 -23.17 30.21
CA ASN A 130 6.15 -24.45 30.70
C ASN A 130 7.21 -25.47 31.13
N ARG A 131 8.52 -25.20 30.96
CA ARG A 131 9.57 -26.23 31.10
C ARG A 131 10.75 -25.88 31.99
N TRP A 132 10.95 -24.61 32.33
CA TRP A 132 12.04 -24.16 33.20
C TRP A 132 11.54 -23.55 34.52
N ALA A 133 10.26 -23.79 34.85
CA ALA A 133 9.67 -23.44 36.14
C ALA A 133 10.04 -24.47 37.25
N GLU A 134 10.71 -25.56 36.90
CA GLU A 134 11.27 -26.57 37.78
C GLU A 134 12.68 -26.82 37.21
N GLU A 135 13.78 -26.86 37.97
CA GLU A 135 13.96 -27.63 39.21
C GLU A 135 15.46 -27.58 39.64
N PRO A 136 15.81 -27.96 40.89
CA PRO A 136 16.71 -29.11 41.02
C PRO A 136 16.17 -30.17 42.00
N GLY A 137 15.79 -31.36 41.52
CA GLY A 137 15.16 -32.44 42.27
C GLY A 137 13.93 -33.19 41.69
N ALA A 138 13.93 -33.73 40.46
CA ALA A 138 12.99 -34.73 39.93
C ALA A 138 13.48 -35.32 38.59
N ALA A 139 13.40 -36.64 38.55
CA ALA A 139 14.00 -37.54 37.58
C ALA A 139 13.24 -37.59 36.22
N PRO A 140 13.81 -38.22 35.17
CA PRO A 140 13.29 -38.16 33.81
C PRO A 140 12.19 -39.19 33.56
N GLY A 141 11.04 -38.76 33.04
CA GLY A 141 9.98 -39.68 32.62
C GLY A 141 8.93 -39.04 31.71
N GLY A 142 8.99 -39.35 30.41
CA GLY A 142 7.83 -39.35 29.51
C GLY A 142 7.83 -38.32 28.36
N PRO A 143 7.88 -38.77 27.09
CA PRO A 143 7.63 -37.92 25.93
C PRO A 143 6.14 -37.96 25.56
N ALA A 144 5.44 -36.83 25.65
CA ALA A 144 4.10 -36.68 25.07
C ALA A 144 4.18 -35.68 23.90
N GLY A 145 4.31 -36.24 22.69
CA GLY A 145 4.15 -35.51 21.45
C GLY A 145 2.68 -35.14 21.27
N ALA A 146 2.39 -33.84 21.28
CA ALA A 146 1.14 -33.32 20.74
C ALA A 146 1.36 -33.01 19.26
N ALA A 147 1.17 -34.01 18.41
CA ALA A 147 0.96 -33.82 16.99
C ALA A 147 -0.46 -33.23 16.80
N ALA A 148 -0.56 -31.92 16.70
CA ALA A 148 -1.80 -31.25 16.34
C ALA A 148 -2.07 -31.48 14.84
N THR A 149 -2.94 -32.43 14.54
CA THR A 149 -3.53 -32.63 13.21
C THR A 149 -4.48 -31.47 12.94
N PHE A 150 -4.13 -30.60 11.99
CA PHE A 150 -5.06 -29.62 11.45
C PHE A 150 -5.92 -30.32 10.39
N SER A 151 -7.17 -30.63 10.73
CA SER A 151 -8.18 -31.02 9.76
C SER A 151 -8.81 -29.75 9.20
N LYS A 152 -8.59 -29.49 7.92
CA LYS A 152 -9.26 -28.43 7.15
C LYS A 152 -10.59 -29.00 6.66
N ALA A 153 -11.70 -28.45 7.14
CA ALA A 153 -13.01 -28.52 6.51
C ALA A 153 -13.25 -27.19 5.78
#